data_AF-A0A431UUB1-F1
#
_entry.id   AF-A0A431UUB1-F1
#
_cell.length_a   1.000
_cell.length_b   1.000
_cell.length_c   1.000
_cell.angle_alpha   90.00
_cell.angle_beta   90.00
_cell.angle_gamma   90.00
#
_symmetry.space_group_name_H-M   'P 1'
#
loop_
_entity.id
_entity.type
_entity.pdbx_description
1 polymer ?
#
loop_
_entity_poly.entity_id
_entity_poly.type
_entity_poly.pdbx_seq_one_letter_code
_entity_poly.pdbx_strand_id
1 'polypeptide(L)'
;MKLLKNEKGSAAIYLLWMMTVIIVLSIIIVNVVRVYAVKQQASTAAQLGAIAATSEILIATEDAIKEFDEAMMEALEEEEDYEPLWDIIVEKKNDYLSLGYAEEEAFIKALNEILPGRLGDPILKNFFEVKFRLNPTLSTNMYRSAQEVIKENEGNEEHLEILISSDKYRVEVRTDATYETITDGTLIDSFTKDIPQEGYGPPLSYLKYVLN
;
A
#
# COMPACT_ATOMS: atom_id res chain seq x y z
N MET A 1 -66.34 1.02 -45.41
CA MET A 1 -65.70 0.61 -44.15
C MET A 1 -64.29 1.19 -44.10
N LYS A 2 -64.05 2.21 -43.27
CA LYS A 2 -62.71 2.80 -43.06
C LYS A 2 -62.33 2.55 -41.60
N LEU A 3 -61.45 1.58 -41.38
CA LEU A 3 -60.73 1.35 -40.13
C LEU A 3 -59.28 1.80 -40.38
N LEU A 4 -59.05 3.11 -40.36
CA LEU A 4 -57.67 3.62 -40.23
C LEU A 4 -57.28 3.41 -38.77
N LYS A 5 -56.60 2.28 -38.52
CA LYS A 5 -56.09 1.87 -37.21
C LYS A 5 -55.06 2.88 -36.71
N ASN A 6 -55.17 3.17 -35.43
CA ASN A 6 -54.40 4.13 -34.66
C ASN A 6 -52.94 3.64 -34.42
N GLU A 7 -52.09 3.62 -35.44
CA GLU A 7 -50.71 3.10 -35.33
C GLU A 7 -49.76 4.03 -34.55
N LYS A 8 -50.05 5.33 -34.49
CA LYS A 8 -49.24 6.30 -33.73
C LYS A 8 -49.24 6.04 -32.22
N GLY A 9 -50.35 5.53 -31.67
CA GLY A 9 -50.44 5.15 -30.26
C GLY A 9 -49.56 3.96 -29.90
N SER A 10 -49.46 2.96 -30.79
CA SER A 10 -48.60 1.78 -30.59
C SER A 10 -47.11 2.15 -30.65
N ALA A 11 -46.72 3.04 -31.58
CA ALA A 11 -45.35 3.50 -31.69
C ALA A 11 -44.92 4.33 -30.47
N ALA A 12 -45.79 5.20 -29.96
CA ALA A 12 -45.52 5.99 -28.76
C ALA A 12 -45.34 5.11 -27.50
N ILE A 13 -46.21 4.11 -27.30
CA ILE A 13 -46.09 3.17 -26.18
C ILE A 13 -44.80 2.35 -26.28
N TYR A 14 -44.44 1.89 -27.48
CA TYR A 14 -43.20 1.16 -27.71
C TYR A 14 -41.95 2.00 -27.40
N LEU A 15 -41.93 3.27 -27.83
CA LEU A 15 -40.84 4.19 -27.53
C LEU A 15 -40.73 4.47 -26.02
N LEU A 16 -41.85 4.66 -25.34
CA LEU A 16 -41.87 4.89 -23.90
C LEU A 16 -41.34 3.65 -23.15
N TRP A 17 -41.77 2.46 -23.56
CA TRP A 17 -41.25 1.20 -23.02
C TRP A 17 -39.75 1.04 -23.23
N MET A 18 -39.24 1.34 -24.44
CA MET A 18 -37.80 1.32 -24.70
C MET A 18 -37.04 2.32 -23.82
N MET A 19 -37.57 3.53 -23.62
CA MET A 19 -36.93 4.49 -22.72
C MET A 19 -36.87 3.97 -21.29
N THR A 20 -37.94 3.36 -20.78
CA THR A 20 -37.93 2.75 -19.44
C THR A 20 -36.85 1.68 -19.33
N VAL A 21 -36.72 0.80 -20.33
CA VAL A 21 -35.68 -0.24 -20.34
C VAL A 21 -34.27 0.39 -20.37
N ILE A 22 -34.06 1.43 -21.17
CA ILE A 22 -32.76 2.13 -21.23
C ILE A 22 -32.41 2.78 -19.89
N ILE A 23 -33.37 3.41 -19.21
CA ILE A 23 -33.16 4.02 -17.89
C ILE A 23 -32.76 2.96 -16.87
N VAL A 24 -33.50 1.85 -16.81
CA VAL A 24 -33.19 0.74 -15.88
C VAL A 24 -31.80 0.16 -16.17
N LEU A 25 -31.48 -0.10 -17.44
CA LEU A 25 -30.16 -0.60 -17.83
C LEU A 25 -29.04 0.39 -17.47
N SER A 26 -29.28 1.69 -17.62
CA SER A 26 -28.29 2.72 -17.27
C SER A 26 -27.99 2.72 -15.78
N ILE A 27 -29.03 2.60 -14.92
CA ILE A 27 -28.86 2.52 -13.47
C ILE A 27 -28.04 1.28 -13.10
N ILE A 28 -28.30 0.13 -13.73
CA ILE A 28 -27.54 -1.10 -13.49
C ILE A 28 -26.07 -0.90 -13.89
N ILE A 29 -25.81 -0.34 -15.08
CA ILE A 29 -24.45 -0.10 -15.57
C ILE A 29 -23.69 0.83 -14.63
N VAL A 30 -24.31 1.94 -14.20
CA VAL A 30 -23.70 2.91 -13.28
C VAL A 30 -23.34 2.26 -11.95
N ASN A 31 -24.20 1.41 -11.39
CA ASN A 31 -23.91 0.70 -10.16
C ASN A 31 -22.73 -0.27 -10.31
N VAL A 32 -22.67 -1.02 -11.41
CA VAL A 32 -21.53 -1.91 -11.70
C VAL A 32 -20.23 -1.11 -11.80
N VAL A 33 -20.24 0.00 -12.55
CA VAL A 33 -19.07 0.90 -12.66
C VAL A 33 -18.66 1.45 -11.30
N ARG A 34 -19.61 1.86 -10.46
CA ARG A 34 -19.33 2.36 -9.11
C ARG A 34 -18.68 1.31 -8.22
N VAL A 35 -19.11 0.04 -8.28
CA VAL A 35 -18.45 -1.05 -7.53
C VAL A 35 -16.97 -1.17 -7.92
N TYR A 36 -16.64 -1.09 -9.22
CA TYR A 36 -15.25 -1.14 -9.66
C TYR A 36 -14.46 0.10 -9.22
N ALA A 37 -15.07 1.28 -9.23
CA ALA A 37 -14.43 2.50 -8.74
C ALA A 37 -14.08 2.40 -7.25
N VAL A 38 -15.04 1.98 -6.41
CA VAL A 38 -14.82 1.78 -4.96
C VAL A 38 -13.78 0.69 -4.70
N LYS A 39 -13.79 -0.39 -5.49
CA LYS A 39 -12.75 -1.43 -5.41
C LYS A 39 -11.36 -0.88 -5.72
N GLN A 40 -11.23 -0.06 -6.76
CA GLN A 40 -9.96 0.55 -7.14
C GLN A 40 -9.47 1.53 -6.07
N GLN A 41 -10.38 2.27 -5.46
CA GLN A 41 -10.12 3.16 -4.34
C GLN A 41 -9.60 2.40 -3.12
N ALA A 42 -10.31 1.36 -2.67
CA ALA A 42 -9.85 0.49 -1.58
C ALA A 42 -8.47 -0.13 -1.88
N SER A 43 -8.25 -0.56 -3.12
CA SER A 43 -6.96 -1.13 -3.54
C SER A 43 -5.84 -0.09 -3.52
N THR A 44 -6.12 1.15 -3.94
CA THR A 44 -5.15 2.24 -3.91
C THR A 44 -4.82 2.64 -2.48
N ALA A 45 -5.82 2.77 -1.62
CA ALA A 45 -5.65 3.06 -0.20
C ALA A 45 -4.80 1.98 0.49
N ALA A 46 -5.10 0.70 0.27
CA ALA A 46 -4.32 -0.40 0.84
C ALA A 46 -2.87 -0.39 0.34
N GLN A 47 -2.67 -0.20 -0.98
CA GLN A 47 -1.35 -0.21 -1.60
C GLN A 47 -0.46 0.94 -1.11
N LEU A 48 -1.01 2.16 -1.07
CA LEU A 48 -0.29 3.33 -0.58
C LEU A 48 -0.05 3.24 0.93
N GLY A 49 -1.01 2.72 1.71
CA GLY A 49 -0.82 2.44 3.12
C GLY A 49 0.33 1.46 3.38
N ALA A 50 0.43 0.40 2.58
CA ALA A 50 1.55 -0.55 2.67
C ALA A 50 2.90 0.09 2.32
N ILE A 51 2.94 0.95 1.30
CA ILE A 51 4.16 1.71 0.94
C ILE A 51 4.55 2.65 2.08
N ALA A 52 3.60 3.40 2.64
CA ALA A 52 3.85 4.33 3.74
C ALA A 52 4.37 3.62 5.00
N ALA A 53 3.77 2.51 5.39
CA ALA A 53 4.27 1.70 6.49
C ALA A 53 5.64 1.07 6.18
N THR A 54 5.94 0.76 4.92
CA THR A 54 7.28 0.29 4.52
C THR A 54 8.31 1.40 4.64
N SER A 55 7.96 2.65 4.34
CA SER A 55 8.86 3.79 4.52
C SER A 55 9.31 3.96 5.97
N GLU A 56 8.44 3.71 6.95
CA GLU A 56 8.82 3.74 8.38
C GLU A 56 9.87 2.67 8.73
N ILE A 57 9.79 1.49 8.09
CA ILE A 57 10.82 0.46 8.24
C ILE A 57 12.14 0.91 7.62
N LEU A 58 12.11 1.58 6.46
CA LEU A 58 13.31 2.09 5.81
C LEU A 58 13.98 3.18 6.64
N ILE A 59 13.21 4.09 7.23
CA ILE A 59 13.72 5.13 8.15
C ILE A 59 14.37 4.47 9.37
N ALA A 60 13.69 3.49 10.00
CA ALA A 60 14.26 2.77 11.14
C ALA A 60 15.52 1.96 10.78
N THR A 61 15.61 1.47 9.54
CA THR A 61 16.80 0.80 9.01
C THR A 61 17.96 1.78 8.86
N GLU A 62 17.71 2.95 8.27
CA GLU A 62 18.70 4.02 8.13
C GLU A 62 19.23 4.49 9.49
N ASP A 63 18.33 4.74 10.45
CA ASP A 63 18.71 5.13 11.81
C ASP A 63 19.57 4.04 12.49
N ALA A 64 19.22 2.77 12.33
CA ALA A 64 19.99 1.66 12.90
C ALA A 64 21.41 1.56 12.31
N ILE A 65 21.56 1.81 11.01
CA ILE A 65 22.86 1.81 10.33
C ILE A 65 23.70 2.98 10.81
N LYS A 66 23.12 4.18 10.91
CA LYS A 66 23.83 5.39 11.35
C LYS A 66 24.30 5.28 12.80
N GLU A 67 23.44 4.81 13.70
CA GLU A 67 23.82 4.58 15.10
C GLU A 67 24.92 3.53 15.23
N PHE A 68 24.90 2.49 14.39
CA PHE A 68 25.97 1.50 14.33
C PHE A 68 27.29 2.12 13.85
N ASP A 69 27.26 2.89 12.76
CA ASP A 69 28.46 3.55 12.23
C ASP A 69 29.06 4.54 13.24
N GLU A 70 28.22 5.33 13.92
CA GLU A 70 28.65 6.22 15.00
C GLU A 70 29.33 5.46 16.13
N ALA A 71 28.72 4.36 16.60
CA ALA A 71 29.29 3.54 17.66
C ALA A 71 30.62 2.87 17.24
N MET A 72 30.74 2.45 15.98
CA MET A 72 31.98 1.87 15.45
C MET A 72 33.09 2.92 15.35
N MET A 73 32.78 4.13 14.89
CA MET A 73 33.74 5.23 14.84
C MET A 73 34.23 5.67 16.23
N GLU A 74 33.37 5.60 17.25
CA GLU A 74 33.77 5.89 18.64
C GLU A 74 34.60 4.76 19.27
N ALA A 75 34.34 3.51 18.88
CA ALA A 75 34.99 2.33 19.46
C ALA A 75 36.36 2.02 18.85
N LEU A 76 36.59 2.41 17.59
CA LEU A 76 37.84 2.20 16.89
C LEU A 76 38.78 3.39 17.11
N GLU A 77 39.96 3.15 17.68
CA GLU A 77 41.01 4.16 17.80
C GLU A 77 41.46 4.63 16.39
N GLU A 78 41.94 5.87 16.25
CA GLU A 78 42.26 6.59 14.98
C GLU A 78 43.12 5.83 13.94
N GLU A 79 43.64 4.63 14.24
CA GLU A 79 44.50 3.82 13.37
C GLU A 79 43.78 2.68 12.61
N GLU A 80 42.52 2.35 12.90
CA GLU A 80 41.75 1.37 12.09
C GLU A 80 40.92 2.06 11.00
N ASP A 81 41.16 1.68 9.75
CA ASP A 81 40.45 2.17 8.57
C ASP A 81 39.04 1.55 8.51
N TYR A 82 38.10 2.16 9.24
CA TYR A 82 36.69 1.79 9.22
C TYR A 82 35.96 2.53 8.11
N GLU A 83 35.40 1.76 7.18
CA GLU A 83 34.51 2.27 6.16
C GLU A 83 33.05 2.22 6.67
N PRO A 84 32.35 3.36 6.82
CA PRO A 84 30.97 3.38 7.29
C PRO A 84 30.03 2.57 6.41
N LEU A 85 29.19 1.74 7.04
CA LEU A 85 28.22 0.91 6.35
C LEU A 85 27.24 1.76 5.53
N TRP A 86 26.88 2.94 6.03
CA TRP A 86 26.05 3.90 5.32
C TRP A 86 26.68 4.32 3.98
N ASP A 87 27.98 4.60 3.95
CA ASP A 87 28.68 5.04 2.75
C ASP A 87 28.70 3.92 1.69
N ILE A 88 28.94 2.67 2.12
CA ILE A 88 28.87 1.48 1.25
C ILE A 88 27.46 1.34 0.64
N ILE A 89 26.41 1.57 1.42
CA ILE A 89 25.01 1.50 0.96
C ILE A 89 24.71 2.64 -0.02
N VAL A 90 25.21 3.84 0.23
CA VAL A 90 25.03 5.00 -0.65
C VAL A 90 25.75 4.81 -1.98
N GLU A 91 26.99 4.31 -1.97
CA GLU A 91 27.72 3.97 -3.19
C GLU A 91 26.92 2.95 -4.00
N LYS A 92 26.44 1.89 -3.34
CA LYS A 92 25.64 0.87 -4.01
C LYS A 92 24.29 1.39 -4.52
N LYS A 93 23.65 2.33 -3.80
CA LYS A 93 22.46 3.03 -4.29
C LYS A 93 22.77 3.77 -5.59
N ASN A 94 23.91 4.47 -5.64
CA ASN A 94 24.33 5.23 -6.83
C ASN A 94 24.61 4.32 -8.03
N ASP A 95 25.15 3.12 -7.82
CA ASP A 95 25.27 2.11 -8.87
C ASP A 95 23.89 1.78 -9.48
N TYR A 96 22.88 1.52 -8.64
CA TYR A 96 21.53 1.26 -9.12
C TYR A 96 20.88 2.46 -9.79
N LEU A 97 21.09 3.68 -9.28
CA LEU A 97 20.64 4.90 -9.96
C LEU A 97 21.25 5.03 -11.36
N SER A 98 22.52 4.69 -11.53
CA SER A 98 23.21 4.72 -12.83
C SER A 98 22.63 3.71 -13.85
N LEU A 99 22.01 2.63 -13.35
CA LEU A 99 21.29 1.64 -14.15
C LEU A 99 19.86 2.07 -14.52
N GLY A 100 19.42 3.25 -14.05
CA GLY A 100 18.10 3.82 -14.37
C GLY A 100 16.98 3.44 -13.40
N TYR A 101 17.31 2.88 -12.23
CA TYR A 101 16.31 2.65 -11.18
C TYR A 101 15.86 3.96 -10.53
N ALA A 102 14.60 4.01 -10.07
CA ALA A 102 14.12 5.11 -9.23
C ALA A 102 14.84 5.13 -7.88
N GLU A 103 14.90 6.28 -7.22
CA GLU A 103 15.70 6.46 -6.00
C GLU A 103 15.32 5.49 -4.87
N GLU A 104 14.03 5.36 -4.57
CA GLU A 104 13.54 4.46 -3.53
C GLU A 104 13.79 3.00 -3.88
N GLU A 105 13.65 2.63 -5.16
CA GLU A 105 13.91 1.28 -5.63
C GLU A 105 15.41 0.95 -5.56
N ALA A 106 16.27 1.89 -5.96
CA ALA A 106 17.72 1.77 -5.88
C ALA A 106 18.17 1.62 -4.42
N PHE A 107 17.56 2.37 -3.50
CA PHE A 107 17.87 2.27 -2.08
C PHE A 107 17.48 0.91 -1.50
N ILE A 108 16.25 0.44 -1.76
CA ILE A 108 15.80 -0.88 -1.30
C ILE A 108 16.68 -2.00 -1.87
N LYS A 109 17.10 -1.90 -3.14
CA LYS A 109 18.02 -2.87 -3.75
C LYS A 109 19.39 -2.86 -3.08
N ALA A 110 19.95 -1.68 -2.80
CA ALA A 110 21.22 -1.56 -2.08
C ALA A 110 21.14 -2.21 -0.68
N LEU A 111 20.08 -1.91 0.09
CA LEU A 111 19.85 -2.53 1.40
C LEU A 111 19.74 -4.05 1.30
N ASN A 112 18.95 -4.54 0.36
CA ASN A 112 18.75 -5.98 0.14
C ASN A 112 20.00 -6.72 -0.32
N GLU A 113 20.98 -6.03 -0.91
CA GLU A 113 22.24 -6.64 -1.32
C GLU A 113 23.28 -6.62 -0.20
N ILE A 114 23.42 -5.49 0.49
CA ILE A 114 24.48 -5.27 1.48
C ILE A 114 24.13 -5.89 2.84
N LEU A 115 22.92 -5.63 3.36
CA LEU A 115 22.57 -5.97 4.74
C LEU A 115 22.55 -7.48 5.04
N PRO A 116 22.08 -8.38 4.16
CA PRO A 116 22.12 -9.82 4.44
C PRO A 116 23.51 -10.37 4.75
N GLY A 117 24.56 -9.83 4.10
CA GLY A 117 25.94 -10.23 4.35
C GLY A 117 26.52 -9.65 5.64
N ARG A 118 26.01 -8.49 6.09
CA ARG A 118 26.51 -7.75 7.26
C ARG A 118 25.76 -8.07 8.55
N LEU A 119 24.46 -8.39 8.48
CA LEU A 119 23.62 -8.76 9.62
C LEU A 119 23.98 -10.13 10.26
N GLY A 120 25.02 -10.80 9.76
CA GLY A 120 25.70 -11.88 10.47
C GLY A 120 26.56 -11.39 11.64
N ASP A 121 26.93 -10.11 11.66
CA ASP A 121 27.64 -9.47 12.78
C ASP A 121 26.71 -9.29 13.98
N PRO A 122 27.05 -9.85 15.17
CA PRO A 122 26.23 -9.72 16.37
C PRO A 122 26.01 -8.28 16.84
N ILE A 123 26.99 -7.39 16.62
CA ILE A 123 26.93 -5.99 17.04
C ILE A 123 25.87 -5.28 16.20
N LEU A 124 26.00 -5.33 14.87
CA LEU A 124 25.01 -4.73 13.96
C LEU A 124 23.62 -5.33 14.19
N LYS A 125 23.52 -6.65 14.37
CA LYS A 125 22.24 -7.30 14.64
C LYS A 125 21.58 -6.75 15.91
N ASN A 126 22.35 -6.46 16.97
CA ASN A 126 21.81 -5.90 18.20
C ASN A 126 21.20 -4.49 18.01
N PHE A 127 21.81 -3.62 17.20
CA PHE A 127 21.21 -2.32 16.86
C PHE A 127 19.85 -2.48 16.17
N PHE A 128 19.77 -3.41 15.21
CA PHE A 128 18.50 -3.75 14.56
C PHE A 128 17.49 -4.36 15.53
N GLU A 129 17.88 -5.27 16.41
CA GLU A 129 16.96 -5.84 17.41
C GLU A 129 16.38 -4.79 18.36
N VAL A 130 17.22 -3.84 18.81
CA VAL A 130 16.77 -2.72 19.65
C VAL A 130 15.75 -1.86 18.92
N LYS A 131 16.02 -1.50 17.65
CA LYS A 131 15.13 -0.64 16.85
C LYS A 131 13.84 -1.34 16.44
N PHE A 132 13.89 -2.62 16.10
CA PHE A 132 12.75 -3.34 15.51
C PHE A 132 11.91 -4.11 16.51
N ARG A 133 12.50 -4.69 17.56
CA ARG A 133 11.78 -5.52 18.55
C ARG A 133 11.53 -4.80 19.87
N LEU A 134 12.50 -4.00 20.34
CA LEU A 134 12.40 -3.36 21.65
C LEU A 134 11.76 -1.97 21.62
N ASN A 135 11.66 -1.34 20.45
CA ASN A 135 11.08 -0.01 20.30
C ASN A 135 9.63 -0.08 19.77
N PRO A 136 8.60 0.14 20.61
CA PRO A 136 7.19 0.12 20.17
C PRO A 136 6.84 1.30 19.24
N THR A 137 7.73 2.30 19.14
CA THR A 137 7.53 3.48 18.28
C THR A 137 7.44 3.08 16.81
N LEU A 138 8.19 2.07 16.35
CA LEU A 138 8.15 1.64 14.95
C LEU A 138 6.75 1.16 14.55
N SER A 139 6.17 0.24 15.33
CA SER A 139 4.80 -0.25 15.06
C SER A 139 3.77 0.88 15.13
N THR A 140 3.95 1.83 16.04
CA THR A 140 3.05 2.98 16.19
C THR A 140 3.14 3.91 14.98
N ASN A 141 4.35 4.20 14.50
CA ASN A 141 4.58 5.03 13.33
C ASN A 141 4.07 4.36 12.05
N MET A 142 4.34 3.06 11.88
CA MET A 142 3.79 2.28 10.76
C MET A 142 2.26 2.36 10.71
N TYR A 143 1.61 2.17 11.86
CA TYR A 143 0.15 2.27 11.96
C TYR A 143 -0.35 3.68 11.62
N ARG A 144 0.25 4.70 12.23
CA ARG A 144 -0.13 6.11 12.01
C ARG A 144 0.05 6.51 10.54
N SER A 145 1.21 6.22 9.94
CA SER A 145 1.51 6.59 8.55
C SER A 145 0.59 5.86 7.57
N ALA A 146 0.30 4.57 7.78
CA ALA A 146 -0.68 3.87 6.95
C ALA A 146 -2.12 4.38 7.14
N GLN A 147 -2.51 4.69 8.38
CA GLN A 147 -3.83 5.23 8.72
C GLN A 147 -4.07 6.58 8.02
N GLU A 148 -3.12 7.51 8.13
CA GLU A 148 -3.18 8.82 7.49
C GLU A 148 -3.38 8.67 5.96
N VAL A 149 -2.59 7.80 5.32
CA VAL A 149 -2.67 7.57 3.88
C VAL A 149 -3.97 6.88 3.46
N ILE A 150 -4.46 5.88 4.22
CA ILE A 150 -5.73 5.20 3.94
C ILE A 150 -6.89 6.20 4.00
N LYS A 151 -6.89 7.05 5.02
CA LYS A 151 -7.91 8.09 5.19
C LYS A 151 -7.89 9.10 4.05
N GLU A 152 -6.71 9.54 3.63
CA GLU A 152 -6.56 10.46 2.49
C GLU A 152 -7.02 9.87 1.16
N ASN A 153 -7.01 8.54 1.04
CA ASN A 153 -7.49 7.81 -0.14
C ASN A 153 -8.91 7.24 0.05
N GLU A 154 -9.65 7.78 1.02
CA GLU A 154 -11.03 7.42 1.38
C GLU A 154 -11.24 5.89 1.52
N GLY A 155 -10.27 5.21 2.11
CA GLY A 155 -10.44 3.89 2.71
C GLY A 155 -10.86 3.98 4.18
N ASN A 156 -11.41 2.89 4.71
CA ASN A 156 -11.91 2.83 6.08
C ASN A 156 -10.79 2.52 7.08
N GLU A 157 -10.35 3.54 7.82
CA GLU A 157 -9.28 3.42 8.83
C GLU A 157 -9.63 2.49 10.00
N GLU A 158 -10.92 2.27 10.28
CA GLU A 158 -11.39 1.39 11.35
C GLU A 158 -11.12 -0.10 11.08
N HIS A 159 -10.97 -0.46 9.80
CA HIS A 159 -10.71 -1.83 9.35
C HIS A 159 -9.25 -2.04 8.91
N LEU A 160 -8.37 -1.15 9.34
CA LEU A 160 -6.94 -1.22 9.05
C LEU A 160 -6.27 -2.38 9.79
N GLU A 161 -5.69 -3.31 9.04
CA GLU A 161 -4.76 -4.31 9.55
C GLU A 161 -3.40 -4.15 8.89
N ILE A 162 -2.32 -4.15 9.67
CA ILE A 162 -0.95 -4.10 9.19
C ILE A 162 -0.21 -5.33 9.68
N LEU A 163 0.41 -6.04 8.75
CA LEU A 163 1.17 -7.25 9.01
C LEU A 163 2.52 -7.14 8.33
N ILE A 164 3.58 -7.61 8.98
CA ILE A 164 4.86 -7.86 8.32
C ILE A 164 4.91 -9.34 7.99
N SER A 165 4.85 -9.68 6.70
CA SER A 165 4.90 -11.05 6.23
C SER A 165 6.26 -11.67 6.55
N SER A 166 6.27 -12.74 7.34
CA SER A 166 7.49 -13.47 7.73
C SER A 166 8.04 -14.40 6.63
N ASP A 167 7.23 -14.69 5.61
CA ASP A 167 7.58 -15.51 4.45
C ASP A 167 8.10 -14.67 3.27
N LYS A 168 7.52 -13.49 3.02
CA LYS A 168 7.88 -12.60 1.90
C LYS A 168 8.66 -11.37 2.33
N TYR A 169 8.81 -11.14 3.64
CA TYR A 169 9.58 -10.04 4.23
C TYR A 169 9.13 -8.68 3.70
N ARG A 170 7.82 -8.43 3.73
CA ARG A 170 7.20 -7.18 3.25
C ARG A 170 6.05 -6.76 4.14
N VAL A 171 5.70 -5.49 4.13
CA VAL A 171 4.49 -5.00 4.79
C VAL A 171 3.27 -5.35 3.93
N GLU A 172 2.25 -5.92 4.56
CA GLU A 172 0.95 -6.20 3.98
C GLU A 172 -0.09 -5.41 4.77
N VAL A 173 -0.90 -4.63 4.05
CA VAL A 173 -1.94 -3.78 4.64
C VAL A 173 -3.30 -4.21 4.11
N ARG A 174 -4.26 -4.36 5.00
CA ARG A 174 -5.66 -4.63 4.65
C ARG A 174 -6.53 -3.48 5.09
N THR A 175 -7.47 -3.11 4.23
CA THR A 175 -8.52 -2.12 4.50
C THR A 175 -9.68 -2.40 3.54
N ASP A 176 -10.81 -1.74 3.75
CA ASP A 176 -11.90 -1.70 2.79
C ASP A 176 -12.30 -0.26 2.44
N ALA A 177 -13.22 -0.14 1.49
CA ALA A 177 -13.97 1.08 1.23
C ALA A 177 -15.46 0.75 1.14
N THR A 178 -16.31 1.66 1.60
CA THR A 178 -17.76 1.45 1.64
C THR A 178 -18.38 1.77 0.27
N TYR A 179 -18.95 0.75 -0.35
CA TYR A 179 -19.79 0.92 -1.53
C TYR A 179 -21.21 1.28 -1.11
N GLU A 180 -21.79 2.26 -1.78
CA GLU A 180 -23.20 2.61 -1.66
C GLU A 180 -23.90 2.50 -3.01
N THR A 181 -25.08 1.90 -3.02
CA THR A 181 -25.87 1.74 -4.26
C THR A 181 -26.43 3.07 -4.72
N ILE A 182 -26.32 3.36 -6.02
CA ILE A 182 -27.03 4.46 -6.66
C ILE A 182 -28.44 3.98 -6.98
N THR A 183 -29.44 4.60 -6.36
CA THR A 183 -30.85 4.26 -6.58
C THR A 183 -31.72 5.51 -6.70
N ASP A 184 -32.88 5.36 -7.35
CA ASP A 184 -33.97 6.34 -7.36
C ASP A 184 -34.91 6.22 -6.14
N GLY A 185 -34.68 5.25 -5.25
CA GLY A 185 -35.46 5.01 -4.03
C GLY A 185 -36.85 4.42 -4.26
N THR A 186 -37.21 4.09 -5.50
CA THR A 186 -38.55 3.59 -5.88
C THR A 186 -38.52 2.25 -6.61
N LEU A 187 -37.52 2.02 -7.47
CA LEU A 187 -37.38 0.81 -8.29
C LEU A 187 -36.32 -0.16 -7.74
N ILE A 188 -35.34 0.33 -6.96
CA ILE A 188 -34.21 -0.45 -6.44
C ILE A 188 -33.98 -0.06 -4.97
N ASP A 189 -33.83 -1.03 -4.07
CA ASP A 189 -33.50 -0.75 -2.68
C ASP A 189 -32.04 -0.26 -2.54
N SER A 190 -31.79 0.71 -1.67
CA SER A 190 -30.42 1.09 -1.32
C SER A 190 -29.80 0.03 -0.42
N PHE A 191 -28.53 -0.30 -0.69
CA PHE A 191 -27.71 -1.06 0.24
C PHE A 191 -26.29 -0.51 0.24
N THR A 192 -25.60 -0.76 1.36
CA THR A 192 -24.18 -0.49 1.53
C THR A 192 -23.42 -1.79 1.73
N LYS A 193 -22.18 -1.83 1.26
CA LYS A 193 -21.31 -3.00 1.42
C LYS A 193 -19.85 -2.58 1.41
N ASP A 194 -19.09 -3.09 2.38
CA ASP A 194 -17.64 -2.86 2.39
C ASP A 194 -16.93 -3.79 1.40
N ILE A 195 -15.97 -3.23 0.67
CA ILE A 195 -15.17 -3.92 -0.33
C ILE A 195 -13.73 -4.05 0.19
N PRO A 196 -13.35 -5.20 0.78
CA PRO A 196 -12.01 -5.40 1.32
C PRO A 196 -10.99 -5.54 0.20
N GLN A 197 -9.81 -4.99 0.43
CA GLN A 197 -8.63 -5.06 -0.43
C GLN A 197 -7.36 -5.22 0.40
N GLU A 198 -6.31 -5.72 -0.24
CA GLU A 198 -4.99 -5.85 0.34
C GLU A 198 -3.98 -5.07 -0.52
N GLY A 199 -3.00 -4.46 0.14
CA GLY A 199 -1.89 -3.77 -0.47
C GLY A 199 -0.57 -4.35 0.03
N TYR A 200 0.45 -4.27 -0.82
CA TYR A 200 1.75 -4.88 -0.54
C TYR A 200 2.88 -3.88 -0.73
N GLY A 201 3.69 -3.71 0.31
CA GLY A 201 4.95 -2.98 0.23
C GLY A 201 6.00 -3.75 -0.59
N PRO A 202 7.07 -3.06 -1.01
CA PRO A 202 8.22 -3.72 -1.64
C PRO A 202 8.88 -4.72 -0.67
N PRO A 203 9.48 -5.80 -1.19
CA PRO A 203 10.15 -6.79 -0.36
C PRO A 203 11.46 -6.27 0.23
N LEU A 204 11.62 -6.47 1.53
CA LEU A 204 12.79 -6.12 2.32
C LEU A 204 13.45 -7.42 2.81
N SER A 205 14.13 -8.11 1.90
CA SER A 205 14.74 -9.43 2.13
C SER A 205 15.69 -9.48 3.33
N TYR A 206 16.33 -8.36 3.68
CA TYR A 206 17.20 -8.27 4.86
C TYR A 206 16.44 -8.45 6.18
N LEU A 207 15.12 -8.18 6.22
CA LEU A 207 14.30 -8.40 7.42
C LEU A 207 14.29 -9.87 7.86
N LYS A 208 14.62 -10.82 6.97
CA LYS A 208 14.81 -12.22 7.33
C LYS A 208 15.80 -12.41 8.48
N TYR A 209 16.83 -11.58 8.54
CA TYR A 209 17.92 -11.67 9.51
C TYR A 209 17.64 -10.90 10.81
N VAL A 210 16.62 -10.03 10.78
CA VAL A 210 16.18 -9.20 11.91
C VAL A 210 15.00 -9.86 12.63
N LEU A 211 14.06 -10.42 11.87
CA LEU A 211 12.82 -10.97 12.40
C LEU A 211 12.96 -12.43 12.86
N ASN A 212 13.97 -13.16 12.39
CA ASN A 212 14.33 -14.51 12.86
C ASN A 212 15.56 -14.46 13.77
#